data_AF-A0A7C6KII1-F1
#
_entry.id   AF-A0A7C6KII1-F1
#
_cell.length_a   1.000
_cell.length_b   1.000
_cell.length_c   1.000
_cell.angle_alpha   90.00
_cell.angle_beta   90.00
_cell.angle_gamma   90.00
#
_symmetry.space_group_name_H-M   'P 1'
#
loop_
_entity.id
_entity.type
_entity.pdbx_description
1 polymer ?
#
loop_
_entity_poly.entity_id
_entity_poly.type
_entity_poly.pdbx_seq_one_letter_code
_entity_poly.pdbx_strand_id
1 'polypeptide(L)'
;MRNQPESGQTLVDWVKSTDPGLWFALAEWAKRNNIFEPWERNFLSDLGRYRANGWRISERRARSAKRLYDEAVNRGFVFPS
;
A
#
# COMPACT_ATOMS: atom_id res chain seq x y z
N MET A 1 11.46 1.57 -12.24
CA MET A 1 10.36 0.72 -12.76
C MET A 1 9.06 1.18 -12.10
N ARG A 2 8.03 1.50 -12.88
CA ARG A 2 6.73 1.99 -12.40
C ARG A 2 5.77 0.81 -12.43
N ASN A 3 5.42 0.23 -11.28
CA ASN A 3 4.46 -0.88 -11.20
C ASN A 3 3.04 -0.35 -11.47
N GLN A 4 2.70 -0.16 -12.74
CA GLN A 4 1.32 0.00 -13.18
C GLN A 4 0.69 -1.39 -13.35
N PRO A 5 -0.58 -1.59 -12.94
CA PRO A 5 -1.29 -2.82 -13.26
C PRO A 5 -1.39 -2.97 -14.79
N GLU A 6 -1.01 -4.13 -15.32
CA GLU A 6 -1.14 -4.46 -16.74
C GLU A 6 -2.62 -4.50 -17.17
N SER A 7 -2.89 -4.30 -18.47
CA SER A 7 -4.22 -4.27 -19.07
C SER A 7 -5.04 -5.51 -18.71
N GLY A 8 -5.95 -5.38 -17.73
CA GLY A 8 -6.81 -6.47 -17.22
C GLY A 8 -6.65 -6.77 -15.73
N GLN A 9 -5.63 -6.22 -15.06
CA GLN A 9 -5.36 -6.50 -13.65
C GLN A 9 -6.11 -5.52 -12.73
N THR A 10 -6.89 -6.06 -11.78
CA THR A 10 -7.63 -5.21 -10.84
C THR A 10 -6.70 -4.61 -9.79
N LEU A 11 -7.11 -3.51 -9.15
CA LEU A 11 -6.36 -2.97 -8.01
C LEU A 11 -6.23 -3.98 -6.87
N VAL A 12 -7.21 -4.88 -6.74
CA VAL A 12 -7.14 -5.98 -5.76
C VAL A 12 -5.98 -6.90 -6.09
N ASP A 13 -5.79 -7.25 -7.36
CA ASP A 13 -4.71 -8.12 -7.81
C ASP A 13 -3.35 -7.45 -7.66
N TRP A 14 -3.26 -6.15 -7.95
CA TRP A 14 -2.05 -5.36 -7.68
C TRP A 14 -1.71 -5.37 -6.18
N VAL A 15 -2.65 -5.06 -5.29
CA VAL A 15 -2.38 -5.14 -3.85
C VAL A 15 -2.00 -6.58 -3.47
N LYS A 16 -2.62 -7.60 -4.07
CA LYS A 16 -2.28 -9.01 -3.85
C LYS A 16 -0.94 -9.45 -4.42
N SER A 17 -0.30 -8.71 -5.31
CA SER A 17 1.04 -9.03 -5.80
C SER A 17 2.14 -8.34 -5.02
N THR A 18 1.81 -7.30 -4.24
CA THR A 18 2.78 -6.61 -3.38
C THR A 18 3.26 -7.45 -2.20
N ASP A 19 4.52 -7.23 -1.84
CA ASP A 19 5.15 -7.72 -0.61
C ASP A 19 4.45 -7.13 0.63
N PRO A 20 4.14 -7.92 1.68
CA PRO A 20 3.55 -7.40 2.92
C PRO A 20 4.38 -6.30 3.59
N GLY A 21 5.72 -6.43 3.54
CA GLY A 21 6.70 -5.48 4.06
C GLY A 21 6.62 -4.10 3.41
N LEU A 22 6.17 -4.01 2.15
CA LEU A 22 5.92 -2.73 1.49
C LEU A 22 4.94 -1.87 2.29
N TRP A 23 3.84 -2.47 2.76
CA TRP A 23 2.80 -1.74 3.48
C TRP A 23 3.23 -1.32 4.88
N PHE A 24 3.99 -2.17 5.56
CA PHE A 24 4.58 -1.84 6.86
C PHE A 24 5.63 -0.73 6.72
N ALA A 25 6.52 -0.82 5.74
CA ALA A 25 7.52 0.19 5.45
C ALA A 25 6.88 1.53 5.09
N LEU A 26 5.80 1.51 4.31
CA LEU A 26 5.03 2.70 3.95
C LEU A 26 4.37 3.34 5.17
N ALA A 27 3.76 2.55 6.07
CA ALA A 27 3.18 3.06 7.32
C ALA A 27 4.23 3.71 8.23
N GLU A 28 5.39 3.07 8.39
CA GLU A 28 6.51 3.59 9.18
C GLU A 28 7.12 4.84 8.56
N TRP A 29 7.32 4.86 7.24
CA TRP A 29 7.81 6.03 6.53
C TRP A 29 6.84 7.20 6.68
N ALA A 30 5.53 6.98 6.52
CA ALA A 30 4.52 8.00 6.71
C ALA A 30 4.52 8.56 8.14
N LYS A 31 4.68 7.69 9.15
CA LYS A 31 4.82 8.10 10.55
C LYS A 31 6.05 8.99 10.77
N ARG A 32 7.22 8.59 10.27
CA ARG A 32 8.48 9.33 10.46
C ARG A 32 8.48 10.70 9.79
N ASN A 33 7.81 10.82 8.64
CA ASN A 33 7.71 12.06 7.89
C ASN A 33 6.49 12.90 8.24
N ASN A 34 5.70 12.49 9.24
CA ASN A 34 4.44 13.11 9.64
C ASN A 34 3.47 13.32 8.44
N ILE A 35 3.39 12.30 7.59
CA ILE A 35 2.50 12.23 6.43
C ILE A 35 1.31 11.33 6.78
N PHE A 36 0.17 11.63 6.15
CA PHE A 36 -1.12 10.96 6.34
C PHE A 36 -1.72 11.13 7.74
N GLU A 37 -3.01 10.86 7.84
CA GLU A 37 -3.71 10.84 9.11
C GLU A 37 -3.38 9.57 9.92
N PRO A 38 -3.58 9.57 11.25
CA PRO A 38 -3.36 8.38 12.08
C PRO A 38 -4.12 7.13 11.58
N TRP A 39 -5.35 7.31 11.09
CA TRP A 39 -6.16 6.21 10.57
C TRP A 39 -5.64 5.68 9.23
N GLU A 40 -5.04 6.53 8.39
CA GLU A 40 -4.43 6.12 7.11
C GLU A 40 -3.16 5.30 7.36
N ARG A 41 -2.34 5.69 8.34
CA ARG A 41 -1.17 4.89 8.77
C ARG A 41 -1.58 3.54 9.35
N ASN A 42 -2.61 3.53 10.20
CA ASN A 42 -3.15 2.27 10.72
C ASN A 42 -3.68 1.37 9.61
N PHE A 43 -4.38 1.95 8.64
CA PHE A 43 -4.87 1.23 7.46
C PHE A 43 -3.74 0.59 6.64
N LEU A 44 -2.62 1.30 6.45
CA LEU A 44 -1.43 0.76 5.77
C LEU A 44 -0.80 -0.41 6.55
N SER A 45 -0.63 -0.28 7.86
CA SER A 45 -0.15 -1.39 8.71
C SER A 45 -1.10 -2.59 8.67
N ASP A 46 -2.41 -2.36 8.67
CA ASP A 46 -3.40 -3.41 8.56
C ASP A 46 -3.36 -4.08 7.18
N LEU A 47 -3.13 -3.34 6.10
CA LEU A 47 -2.90 -3.95 4.78
C LEU A 47 -1.71 -4.90 4.77
N GLY A 48 -0.61 -4.54 5.43
CA GLY A 48 0.54 -5.44 5.62
C GLY A 48 0.12 -6.76 6.29
N ARG A 49 -0.70 -6.69 7.35
CA ARG A 49 -1.23 -7.88 8.03
C ARG A 49 -2.15 -8.71 7.13
N TYR A 50 -3.03 -8.06 6.37
CA TYR A 50 -3.93 -8.75 5.44
C TYR A 50 -3.13 -9.52 4.37
N ARG A 51 -2.05 -8.89 3.88
CA ARG A 51 -1.16 -9.49 2.89
C ARG A 51 -0.36 -10.65 3.46
N ALA A 52 0.22 -10.49 4.65
CA ALA A 52 0.97 -11.56 5.32
C ALA A 52 0.11 -12.80 5.63
N ASN A 53 -1.17 -12.59 5.97
CA ASN A 53 -2.09 -13.68 6.33
C ASN A 53 -2.95 -14.20 5.16
N GLY A 54 -2.78 -13.67 3.94
CA GLY A 54 -3.57 -14.07 2.78
C GLY A 54 -5.06 -13.74 2.87
N TRP A 55 -5.44 -12.74 3.68
CA TRP A 55 -6.84 -12.37 3.88
C TRP A 55 -7.43 -11.64 2.67
N ARG A 56 -8.76 -11.73 2.54
CA ARG A 56 -9.50 -11.12 1.43
C ARG A 56 -9.43 -9.59 1.51
N ILE A 57 -9.02 -8.98 0.41
CA ILE A 57 -9.01 -7.52 0.25
C ILE A 57 -10.19 -7.13 -0.63
N SER A 58 -10.98 -6.16 -0.17
CA SER A 58 -12.08 -5.60 -0.95
C SER A 58 -11.58 -4.55 -1.94
N GLU A 59 -12.33 -4.35 -3.02
CA GLU A 59 -11.98 -3.38 -4.06
C GLU A 59 -11.85 -1.95 -3.53
N ARG A 60 -12.74 -1.54 -2.61
CA ARG A 60 -12.67 -0.23 -1.95
C ARG A 60 -11.36 -0.07 -1.17
N ARG A 61 -10.93 -1.10 -0.45
CA ARG A 61 -9.64 -1.07 0.26
C ARG A 61 -8.47 -1.01 -0.72
N ALA A 62 -8.54 -1.77 -1.81
CA ALA A 62 -7.50 -1.74 -2.84
C ALA A 62 -7.38 -0.35 -3.50
N ARG A 63 -8.50 0.33 -3.77
CA ARG A 63 -8.51 1.73 -4.23
C ARG A 63 -7.85 2.68 -3.25
N SER A 64 -8.21 2.63 -1.98
CA SER A 64 -7.56 3.45 -0.95
C SER A 64 -6.07 3.15 -0.81
N ALA A 65 -5.68 1.87 -0.86
CA ALA A 65 -4.29 1.42 -0.80
C ALA A 65 -3.47 2.01 -1.95
N LYS A 66 -4.00 1.94 -3.18
CA LYS A 66 -3.35 2.48 -4.37
C LYS A 66 -3.20 4.00 -4.28
N ARG A 67 -4.25 4.72 -3.85
CA ARG A 67 -4.19 6.17 -3.66
C ARG A 67 -3.07 6.57 -2.68
N LEU A 68 -3.03 5.94 -1.51
CA LEU A 68 -2.03 6.23 -0.49
C LEU A 68 -0.61 5.89 -0.95
N TYR A 69 -0.45 4.76 -1.64
CA TYR A 69 0.83 4.37 -2.22
C TYR A 69 1.32 5.41 -3.24
N ASP A 70 0.47 5.79 -4.20
CA ASP A 70 0.83 6.77 -5.23
C ASP A 70 1.16 8.14 -4.62
N GLU A 71 0.38 8.56 -3.64
CA GLU A 71 0.61 9.81 -2.91
C GLU A 71 1.93 9.79 -2.13
N ALA A 72 2.28 8.65 -1.52
CA ALA A 72 3.55 8.49 -0.83
C ALA A 72 4.74 8.46 -1.79
N VAL A 73 4.63 7.74 -2.91
CA VAL A 73 5.67 7.72 -3.97
C VAL A 73 5.89 9.12 -4.52
N ASN A 74 4.82 9.89 -4.76
CA ASN A 74 4.92 11.29 -5.18
C ASN A 74 5.61 12.19 -4.14
N ARG A 75 5.55 11.81 -2.85
CA ARG A 75 6.24 12.47 -1.74
C ARG A 75 7.62 11.90 -1.43
N GLY A 76 8.14 11.00 -2.26
CA GLY A 76 9.50 10.46 -2.13
C GLY A 76 9.61 9.16 -1.33
N PHE A 77 8.51 8.44 -1.10
CA PHE A 77 8.59 7.08 -0.59
C PHE A 77 9.27 6.16 -1.61
N VAL A 78 10.31 5.44 -1.17
CA VAL A 78 11.00 4.42 -1.94
C VAL A 78 10.99 3.14 -1.13
N PHE A 79 10.49 2.05 -1.73
CA PHE A 79 10.57 0.72 -1.16
C PHE A 79 11.70 -0.03 -1.87
N PRO A 80 12.76 -0.46 -1.16
CA PRO A 80 13.79 -1.30 -1.75
C PRO A 80 13.15 -2.61 -2.20
N SER A 81 13.35 -2.93 -3.48
CA SER A 81 12.87 -4.17 -4.11
C SER A 81 13.79 -5.34 -3.76
#